data_AF-A0A420W2Z6-F1
#
_entry.id   AF-A0A420W2Z6-F1
#
_cell.length_a   1.000
_cell.length_b   1.000
_cell.length_c   1.000
_cell.angle_alpha   90.00
_cell.angle_beta   90.00
_cell.angle_gamma   90.00
#
_symmetry.space_group_name_H-M   'P 1'
#
loop_
_entity.id
_entity.type
_entity.pdbx_description
1 polymer ?
#
loop_
_entity_poly.entity_id
_entity_poly.type
_entity_poly.pdbx_seq_one_letter_code
_entity_poly.pdbx_strand_id
1 'polypeptide(L)'
;MKKIDYLWNKITTATNSEDELIEVEKLFDMLTDKHISFEISGTDSSGRVIDLQAADDIKIETSRPVIMKFYITEDSVMVKNNWIPKRWNNVYYFYNE
;
A
#
# COMPACT_ATOMS: atom_id res chain seq x y z
N MET A 1 0.36 -8.58 -12.86
CA MET A 1 1.37 -9.15 -11.96
C MET A 1 2.74 -8.50 -12.12
N LYS A 2 3.50 -8.72 -13.21
CA LYS A 2 4.85 -8.10 -13.39
C LYS A 2 4.92 -6.58 -13.12
N LYS A 3 3.87 -5.82 -13.51
CA LYS A 3 3.80 -4.37 -13.24
C LYS A 3 3.54 -4.04 -11.75
N ILE A 4 2.72 -4.83 -11.05
CA ILE A 4 2.56 -4.71 -9.58
C ILE A 4 3.88 -5.00 -8.90
N ASP A 5 4.56 -6.08 -9.27
CA ASP A 5 5.87 -6.44 -8.70
C ASP A 5 6.91 -5.33 -8.91
N TYR A 6 6.94 -4.75 -10.12
CA TYR A 6 7.83 -3.66 -10.47
C TYR A 6 7.56 -2.40 -9.63
N LEU A 7 6.31 -1.93 -9.58
CA LEU A 7 5.94 -0.73 -8.82
C LEU A 7 6.11 -0.95 -7.32
N TRP A 8 5.74 -2.13 -6.81
CA TRP A 8 5.97 -2.50 -5.42
C TRP A 8 7.46 -2.45 -5.04
N ASN A 9 8.33 -2.98 -5.92
CA ASN A 9 9.77 -2.87 -5.71
C ASN A 9 10.23 -1.40 -5.70
N LYS A 10 9.68 -0.55 -6.56
CA LYS A 10 10.00 0.90 -6.57
C LYS A 10 9.56 1.59 -5.28
N ILE A 11 8.34 1.33 -4.80
CA ILE A 11 7.83 1.85 -3.52
C ILE A 11 8.76 1.44 -2.37
N THR A 12 9.08 0.15 -2.26
CA THR A 12 9.89 -0.39 -1.14
C THR A 12 11.36 0.04 -1.16
N THR A 13 11.87 0.48 -2.32
CA THR A 13 13.26 0.94 -2.48
C THR A 13 13.37 2.46 -2.62
N ALA A 14 12.27 3.19 -2.55
CA ALA A 14 12.28 4.64 -2.57
C ALA A 14 13.11 5.20 -1.40
N THR A 15 13.96 6.18 -1.70
CA THR A 15 14.90 6.74 -0.74
C THR A 15 14.34 7.93 0.04
N ASN A 16 13.28 8.55 -0.48
CA ASN A 16 12.59 9.69 0.12
C ASN A 16 11.07 9.56 -0.05
N SER A 17 10.31 10.40 0.66
CA SER A 17 8.84 10.32 0.68
C SER A 17 8.17 10.80 -0.60
N GLU A 18 8.81 11.68 -1.38
CA GLU A 18 8.23 12.23 -2.61
C GLU A 18 8.29 11.18 -3.73
N ASP A 19 9.45 10.55 -3.92
CA ASP A 19 9.61 9.44 -4.86
C ASP A 19 8.72 8.25 -4.48
N GLU A 20 8.60 7.95 -3.18
CA GLU A 20 7.69 6.91 -2.70
C GLU A 20 6.24 7.20 -3.11
N LEU A 21 5.78 8.44 -2.89
CA LEU A 21 4.42 8.85 -3.21
C LEU A 21 4.13 8.73 -4.71
N ILE A 22 5.05 9.17 -5.56
CA ILE A 22 4.93 9.05 -7.03
C ILE A 22 4.70 7.59 -7.46
N GLU A 23 5.40 6.64 -6.83
CA GLU A 23 5.28 5.23 -7.18
C GLU A 23 4.02 4.58 -6.56
N VAL A 24 3.57 5.07 -5.40
CA VAL A 24 2.27 4.72 -4.82
C VAL A 24 1.13 5.16 -5.75
N GLU A 25 1.16 6.41 -6.23
CA GLU A 25 0.17 6.96 -7.16
C GLU A 25 0.07 6.11 -8.44
N LYS A 26 1.22 5.81 -9.06
CA LYS A 26 1.28 4.93 -10.25
C LYS A 26 0.74 3.52 -10.00
N LEU A 27 0.94 2.99 -8.79
CA LEU A 27 0.40 1.68 -8.42
C LEU A 27 -1.11 1.76 -8.33
N PHE A 28 -1.65 2.77 -7.64
CA PHE A 28 -3.08 2.99 -7.52
C PHE A 28 -3.77 3.19 -8.88
N ASP A 29 -3.27 4.10 -9.72
CA ASP A 29 -3.77 4.33 -11.09
C ASP A 29 -3.88 3.01 -11.88
N MET A 30 -2.83 2.19 -11.80
CA MET A 30 -2.78 0.92 -12.51
C MET A 30 -3.77 -0.11 -11.95
N LEU A 31 -4.01 -0.13 -10.63
CA LEU A 31 -5.01 -0.99 -10.01
C LEU A 31 -6.42 -0.57 -10.47
N THR A 32 -6.69 0.74 -10.48
CA THR A 32 -7.95 1.34 -10.94
C THR A 32 -8.22 1.05 -12.42
N ASP A 33 -7.25 1.34 -13.31
CA ASP A 33 -7.32 1.06 -14.75
C ASP A 33 -7.62 -0.41 -15.07
N LYS A 34 -7.18 -1.31 -14.19
CA LYS A 34 -7.36 -2.76 -14.35
C LYS A 34 -8.52 -3.34 -13.54
N HIS A 35 -9.26 -2.50 -12.82
CA HIS A 35 -10.32 -2.91 -11.91
C HIS A 35 -9.86 -3.99 -10.92
N ILE A 36 -8.64 -3.86 -10.39
CA ILE A 36 -8.09 -4.78 -9.39
C ILE A 36 -8.46 -4.27 -7.99
N SER A 37 -9.30 -5.02 -7.28
CA SER A 37 -9.58 -4.75 -5.87
C SER A 37 -8.37 -5.06 -5.00
N PHE A 38 -8.23 -4.35 -3.88
CA PHE A 38 -7.15 -4.58 -2.94
C PHE A 38 -7.60 -4.33 -1.50
N GLU A 39 -6.92 -4.98 -0.56
CA GLU A 39 -6.95 -4.70 0.88
C GLU A 39 -5.59 -4.16 1.31
N ILE A 40 -5.57 -3.20 2.24
CA ILE A 40 -4.34 -2.71 2.83
C ILE A 40 -4.44 -2.63 4.35
N SER A 41 -3.43 -3.17 5.03
CA SER A 41 -3.35 -3.20 6.49
C SER A 41 -1.99 -2.70 6.99
N GLY A 42 -2.02 -2.04 8.13
CA GLY A 42 -0.84 -1.50 8.81
C GLY A 42 -0.83 -1.90 10.28
N THR A 43 0.18 -1.45 11.01
CA THR A 43 0.25 -1.65 12.46
C THR A 43 0.23 -0.30 13.16
N ASP A 44 -0.62 -0.13 14.18
CA ASP A 44 -0.62 1.07 15.01
C ASP A 44 0.51 1.05 16.07
N SER A 45 0.68 2.16 16.80
CA SER A 45 1.72 2.29 17.83
C SER A 45 1.57 1.30 19.00
N SER A 46 0.37 0.75 19.22
CA SER A 46 0.12 -0.29 20.23
C SER A 46 0.52 -1.69 19.74
N GLY A 47 0.87 -1.82 18.47
CA GLY A 47 1.21 -3.09 17.84
C GLY A 47 0.02 -3.86 17.29
N ARG A 48 -1.17 -3.26 17.26
CA ARG A 48 -2.38 -3.87 16.70
C ARG A 48 -2.43 -3.68 15.19
N VAL A 49 -2.79 -4.73 14.47
CA VAL A 49 -3.05 -4.66 13.02
C VAL A 49 -4.37 -3.94 12.80
N ILE A 50 -4.35 -2.94 11.91
CA ILE A 50 -5.50 -2.14 11.55
C ILE A 50 -5.72 -2.21 10.04
N ASP A 51 -6.98 -2.29 9.65
CA ASP A 51 -7.41 -2.08 8.27
C ASP A 51 -7.32 -0.58 7.97
N LEU A 52 -6.50 -0.23 6.98
CA LEU A 52 -6.25 1.18 6.64
C LEU A 52 -7.35 1.76 5.76
N GLN A 53 -8.22 0.94 5.18
CA GLN A 53 -9.37 1.41 4.41
C GLN A 53 -10.61 1.67 5.29
N ALA A 54 -10.63 1.17 6.52
CA ALA A 54 -11.75 1.31 7.46
C ALA A 54 -11.53 2.38 8.55
N ALA A 55 -10.45 3.17 8.47
CA ALA A 55 -10.04 4.09 9.53
C ALA A 55 -10.21 5.57 9.12
N ASP A 56 -10.99 6.34 9.90
CA ASP A 56 -11.25 7.77 9.66
C ASP A 56 -10.01 8.67 9.85
N ASP A 57 -9.07 8.26 10.71
CA ASP A 57 -7.77 8.91 10.93
C ASP A 57 -6.70 7.82 11.03
N ILE A 58 -5.67 7.90 10.19
CA ILE A 58 -4.65 6.86 10.04
C ILE A 58 -3.37 7.37 10.70
N LYS A 59 -3.03 6.83 11.87
CA LYS A 59 -1.67 6.97 12.41
C LYS A 59 -1.05 5.59 12.56
N ILE A 60 -0.41 5.14 11.49
CA ILE A 60 0.37 3.90 11.51
C ILE A 60 1.75 4.14 12.11
N GLU A 61 2.29 3.09 12.71
CA GLU A 61 3.68 3.02 13.12
C GLU A 61 4.57 2.80 11.90
N THR A 62 5.19 3.87 11.39
CA THR A 62 6.00 3.85 10.16
C THR A 62 7.33 3.11 10.31
N SER A 63 7.66 2.57 11.48
CA SER A 63 8.76 1.60 11.63
C SER A 63 8.37 0.16 11.29
N ARG A 64 7.08 -0.09 11.03
CA ARG A 64 6.54 -1.43 10.72
C ARG A 64 6.05 -1.50 9.27
N PRO A 65 6.15 -2.68 8.64
CA PRO A 65 5.71 -2.82 7.26
C PRO A 65 4.19 -2.83 7.17
N VAL A 66 3.66 -2.30 6.07
CA VAL A 66 2.28 -2.52 5.64
C VAL A 66 2.18 -3.79 4.81
N ILE A 67 0.97 -4.37 4.79
CA ILE A 67 0.63 -5.54 4.00
C ILE A 67 -0.49 -5.15 3.05
N MET A 68 -0.29 -5.43 1.76
CA MET A 68 -1.33 -5.29 0.73
C MET A 68 -1.67 -6.65 0.14
N LYS A 69 -2.97 -6.88 -0.08
CA LYS A 69 -3.48 -8.02 -0.85
C LYS A 69 -4.15 -7.48 -2.11
N PHE A 70 -3.79 -8.01 -3.27
CA PHE A 70 -4.38 -7.65 -4.55
C PHE A 70 -5.21 -8.82 -5.07
N TYR A 71 -6.48 -8.59 -5.35
CA TYR A 71 -7.43 -9.56 -5.88
C TYR A 71 -7.41 -9.49 -7.41
N ILE A 72 -6.50 -10.24 -8.03
CA ILE A 72 -6.25 -10.18 -9.48
C ILE A 72 -7.37 -10.87 -10.26
N THR A 73 -7.88 -11.99 -9.72
CA THR A 73 -9.05 -12.74 -10.18
C THR A 73 -9.72 -13.36 -8.95
N GLU A 74 -10.90 -13.97 -9.11
CA GLU A 74 -11.63 -14.64 -8.01
C GLU A 74 -10.74 -15.64 -7.22
N ASP A 75 -9.88 -16.38 -7.93
CA ASP A 75 -8.98 -17.39 -7.33
C ASP A 75 -7.53 -16.92 -7.10
N SER A 76 -7.18 -15.68 -7.47
CA SER A 76 -5.78 -15.23 -7.49
C SER A 76 -5.57 -14.01 -6.62
N VAL A 77 -4.95 -14.24 -5.46
CA VAL A 77 -4.55 -13.19 -4.52
C VAL A 77 -3.04 -13.06 -4.51
N MET A 78 -2.55 -11.86 -4.80
CA MET A 78 -1.14 -11.51 -4.62
C MET A 78 -0.97 -10.78 -3.29
N VAL A 79 -0.13 -11.31 -2.40
CA VAL A 79 0.20 -10.65 -1.13
C VAL A 79 1.57 -10.00 -1.24
N LYS A 80 1.65 -8.75 -0.78
CA LYS A 80 2.89 -8.00 -0.66
C LYS A 80 3.06 -7.46 0.75
N ASN A 81 4.24 -7.68 1.31
CA ASN A 81 4.66 -7.22 2.62
C ASN A 81 6.14 -6.84 2.52
N ASN A 82 6.56 -5.78 3.22
CA ASN A 82 7.92 -5.17 3.28
C ASN A 82 7.95 -3.67 3.00
N TRP A 83 6.84 -3.06 2.59
CA TRP A 83 6.79 -1.62 2.45
C TRP A 83 6.72 -0.97 3.83
N ILE A 84 7.78 -0.23 4.19
CA ILE A 84 7.86 0.59 5.40
C ILE A 84 7.68 2.06 4.95
N PRO A 85 6.48 2.65 5.09
CA PRO A 85 6.18 3.97 4.54
C PRO A 85 7.10 5.05 5.13
N LYS A 86 7.67 5.91 4.29
CA LYS A 86 8.53 7.01 4.77
C LYS A 86 7.73 8.08 5.49
N ARG A 87 6.46 8.23 5.13
CA ARG A 87 5.48 9.01 5.88
C ARG A 87 4.17 8.25 5.94
N TRP A 88 3.49 8.35 7.08
CA TRP A 88 2.19 7.72 7.30
C TRP A 88 1.16 8.15 6.26
N ASN A 89 1.22 9.40 5.80
CA ASN A 89 0.26 9.94 4.83
C ASN A 89 0.46 9.43 3.40
N ASN A 90 1.59 8.81 3.06
CA ASN A 90 1.77 8.19 1.75
C ASN A 90 0.86 6.97 1.56
N VAL A 91 0.34 6.41 2.66
CA VAL A 91 -0.62 5.30 2.61
C VAL A 91 -2.04 5.79 2.34
N TYR A 92 -2.34 7.08 2.56
CA TYR A 92 -3.67 7.64 2.33
C TYR A 92 -4.10 7.68 0.86
N TYR A 93 -3.18 7.62 -0.09
CA TYR A 93 -3.56 7.65 -1.50
C TYR A 93 -4.47 6.48 -1.87
N PHE A 94 -4.32 5.34 -1.19
CA PHE A 94 -5.20 4.18 -1.35
C PHE A 94 -6.61 4.32 -0.73
N TYR A 95 -6.91 5.44 -0.06
CA TYR A 95 -8.16 5.65 0.68
C TYR A 95 -9.09 6.70 0.07
N ASN A 96 -8.56 7.74 -0.60
CA ASN A 96 -9.32 8.95 -0.93
C ASN A 96 -9.70 9.13 -2.41
N GLU A 97 -9.35 8.19 -3.30
CA GLU A 97 -9.72 8.19 -4.73
C GLU A 97 -10.26 6.82 -5.15
#